data_AF-A0A7U5GVP7-F1
#
_entry.id   AF-A0A7U5GVP7-F1
#
_cell.length_a   1.000
_cell.length_b   1.000
_cell.length_c   1.000
_cell.angle_alpha   90.00
_cell.angle_beta   90.00
_cell.angle_gamma   90.00
#
_symmetry.space_group_name_H-M   'P 1'
#
loop_
_entity.id
_entity.type
_entity.pdbx_description
1 polymer ?
#
loop_
_entity_poly.entity_id
_entity_poly.type
_entity_poly.pdbx_seq_one_letter_code
_entity_poly.pdbx_strand_id
1 'polypeptide(L)'
;MRKVYRTFLLLIVSALFLFITGCSNEEPEHVLQPDQQQHQNEQIQSLLISAREAAEKGRLSDERWQAGMTTYPQVIDELGEPDKVIHADNGNYAIYEKAKLELVLTANNLICEMRSSHPELETITEAAAEEVLGAPDEYRESDEQRVAVYNLNDEYELAVRFSASEDADATAEQIAVIHKQSAEIQSVIQNMGMDEKLGQLIMIGVQGPRLDSAAKKFIEETHVGGVILFKRNLVSVTQSLTLINELKQANADAKAPLFISADEEGGRVTRLPKEIMKSPSSRKIGNAESGKYAFEAGELAGRKMSAFGLNMDFAPVLDVDSNPNNPVIGDRSYSSDAKLVSKAGIRQAKGMKSQRVIPVVKHFPGHGDTSVDSHIELPVIRHTKERLQNVELLPFKEAIQEGINAVMVGHLIVQAYDPKTPASFSKPVIQGLLRDELQFNGVVITDDLIMGAIGKNYSIGDAAIQSILAGGDILLVGHDYQPVTDVLTALHNALDEGTITEQRINQSVERILLVKQQYEVDDLPHEKVDVEELNRLTKELLNKLQ
;
A
#
# COMPACT_ATOMS: atom_id res chain seq x y z
N MET A 1 82.82 -43.17 15.98
CA MET A 1 81.90 -43.11 14.82
C MET A 1 81.34 -41.69 14.74
N ARG A 2 81.57 -41.04 13.59
CA ARG A 2 80.99 -39.79 13.04
C ARG A 2 80.72 -38.64 14.03
N LYS A 3 81.68 -37.72 14.23
CA LYS A 3 82.09 -36.55 13.41
C LYS A 3 81.24 -35.30 13.73
N VAL A 4 81.69 -34.35 14.58
CA VAL A 4 82.76 -33.31 14.40
C VAL A 4 82.16 -32.05 13.76
N TYR A 5 82.33 -30.78 14.19
CA TYR A 5 82.87 -30.10 15.40
C TYR A 5 82.96 -28.59 15.02
N ARG A 6 82.72 -27.68 16.00
CA ARG A 6 83.46 -26.39 16.24
C ARG A 6 83.28 -25.23 15.22
N THR A 7 83.30 -23.92 15.51
CA THR A 7 83.89 -23.05 16.58
C THR A 7 83.29 -21.63 16.35
N PHE A 8 82.74 -20.90 17.34
CA PHE A 8 83.37 -19.89 18.23
C PHE A 8 83.90 -18.58 17.56
N LEU A 9 83.25 -17.45 17.93
CA LEU A 9 83.82 -16.26 18.60
C LEU A 9 84.15 -14.92 17.86
N LEU A 10 83.53 -13.85 18.41
CA LEU A 10 83.97 -12.44 18.68
C LEU A 10 84.16 -11.35 17.58
N LEU A 11 83.37 -10.28 17.78
CA LEU A 11 83.66 -8.83 17.92
C LEU A 11 84.28 -7.95 16.78
N ILE A 12 83.55 -6.83 16.55
CA ILE A 12 83.99 -5.41 16.52
C ILE A 12 84.47 -4.75 15.20
N VAL A 13 83.60 -3.84 14.72
CA VAL A 13 83.78 -2.39 14.40
C VAL A 13 84.39 -1.93 13.05
N SER A 14 83.68 -0.91 12.52
CA SER A 14 84.05 0.19 11.59
C SER A 14 84.28 -0.18 10.10
N ALA A 15 83.42 0.24 9.16
CA ALA A 15 83.16 1.60 8.65
C ALA A 15 84.18 2.06 7.59
N LEU A 16 83.70 2.18 6.33
CA LEU A 16 83.91 3.22 5.29
C LEU A 16 83.74 2.57 3.89
N PHE A 17 82.63 2.85 3.19
CA PHE A 17 82.48 3.90 2.15
C PHE A 17 83.12 3.55 0.78
N LEU A 18 82.30 3.17 -0.21
CA LEU A 18 81.92 3.95 -1.42
C LEU A 18 81.48 3.05 -2.59
N PHE A 19 80.23 3.27 -3.02
CA PHE A 19 79.68 3.30 -4.39
C PHE A 19 80.12 2.26 -5.43
N ILE A 20 79.16 1.57 -6.06
CA ILE A 20 78.46 2.03 -7.29
C ILE A 20 77.21 1.15 -7.49
N THR A 21 76.13 1.82 -7.86
CA THR A 21 74.76 1.38 -8.11
C THR A 21 74.61 0.45 -9.33
N GLY A 22 73.68 -0.50 -9.22
CA GLY A 22 73.14 -1.30 -10.33
C GLY A 22 71.65 -1.53 -10.11
N CYS A 23 70.85 -1.07 -11.07
CA CYS A 23 69.40 -0.89 -11.03
C CYS A 23 68.58 -2.19 -10.88
N SER A 24 67.47 -2.11 -10.13
CA SER A 24 66.29 -2.95 -10.31
C SER A 24 65.08 -2.03 -10.48
N ASN A 25 64.39 -2.13 -11.61
CA ASN A 25 63.15 -1.43 -11.92
C ASN A 25 62.01 -2.04 -11.08
N GLU A 26 61.53 -1.27 -10.11
CA GLU A 26 60.13 -1.33 -9.67
C GLU A 26 59.44 -0.12 -10.31
N GLU A 27 58.35 -0.35 -11.05
CA GLU A 27 57.47 0.74 -11.47
C GLU A 27 56.85 1.36 -10.22
N PRO A 28 56.88 2.69 -10.05
CA PRO A 28 56.33 3.31 -8.85
C PRO A 28 54.79 3.27 -8.92
N GLU A 29 54.17 2.82 -7.82
CA GLU A 29 52.78 3.13 -7.52
C GLU A 29 52.55 4.63 -7.74
N HIS A 30 51.46 4.95 -8.41
CA HIS A 30 51.10 6.31 -8.81
C HIS A 30 50.64 7.11 -7.58
N VAL A 31 51.57 7.50 -6.70
CA VAL A 31 51.29 8.36 -5.54
C VAL A 31 50.91 9.75 -6.06
N LEU A 32 49.65 10.15 -5.85
CA LEU A 32 49.14 11.46 -6.22
C LEU A 32 49.91 12.58 -5.50
N GLN A 33 50.10 13.72 -6.17
CA GLN A 33 50.72 14.88 -5.53
C GLN A 33 49.79 15.46 -4.43
N PRO A 34 50.31 16.01 -3.33
CA PRO A 34 49.50 16.47 -2.19
C PRO A 34 48.35 17.43 -2.56
N ASP A 35 48.57 18.35 -3.51
CA ASP A 35 47.54 19.29 -3.99
C ASP A 35 46.45 18.58 -4.83
N GLN A 36 46.81 17.52 -5.56
CA GLN A 36 45.85 16.71 -6.33
C GLN A 36 45.00 15.83 -5.41
N GLN A 37 45.62 15.28 -4.36
CA GLN A 37 44.93 14.48 -3.36
C GLN A 37 43.97 15.33 -2.51
N GLN A 38 44.36 16.55 -2.14
CA GLN A 38 43.46 17.48 -1.46
C GLN A 38 42.27 17.87 -2.34
N HIS A 39 42.50 18.17 -3.63
CA HIS A 39 41.42 18.53 -4.55
C HIS A 39 40.44 17.36 -4.79
N GLN A 40 40.96 16.14 -4.91
CA GLN A 40 40.14 14.93 -5.04
C GLN A 40 39.29 14.71 -3.79
N ASN A 41 39.86 14.90 -2.59
CA ASN A 41 39.12 14.78 -1.33
C ASN A 41 37.99 15.82 -1.23
N GLU A 42 38.24 17.06 -1.65
CA GLU A 42 37.20 18.12 -1.71
C GLU A 42 36.07 17.77 -2.68
N GLN A 43 36.39 17.16 -3.84
CA GLN A 43 35.40 16.69 -4.81
C GLN A 43 34.55 15.55 -4.26
N ILE A 44 35.17 14.53 -3.64
CA ILE A 44 34.47 13.41 -3.00
C ILE A 44 33.53 13.92 -1.91
N GLN A 45 34.02 14.82 -1.04
CA GLN A 45 33.20 15.46 -0.02
C GLN A 45 31.99 16.17 -0.61
N SER A 46 32.20 17.00 -1.63
CA SER A 46 31.11 17.71 -2.30
C SER A 46 30.08 16.77 -2.91
N LEU A 47 30.52 15.67 -3.54
CA LEU A 47 29.63 14.70 -4.17
C LEU A 47 28.77 13.97 -3.14
N LEU A 48 29.37 13.44 -2.08
CA LEU A 48 28.66 12.70 -1.04
C LEU A 48 27.69 13.59 -0.24
N ILE A 49 28.09 14.82 0.09
CA ILE A 49 27.21 15.79 0.77
C ILE A 49 26.01 16.11 -0.12
N SER A 50 26.25 16.41 -1.40
CA SER A 50 25.17 16.72 -2.36
C SER A 50 24.22 15.53 -2.56
N ALA A 51 24.78 14.32 -2.62
CA ALA A 51 23.99 13.09 -2.72
C ALA A 51 23.09 12.90 -1.49
N ARG A 52 23.62 13.13 -0.29
CA ARG A 52 22.84 13.06 0.97
C ARG A 52 21.72 14.11 0.99
N GLU A 53 22.02 15.37 0.68
CA GLU A 53 21.03 16.46 0.68
C GLU A 53 19.90 16.24 -0.35
N ALA A 54 20.23 15.64 -1.50
CA ALA A 54 19.24 15.26 -2.51
C ALA A 54 18.41 14.05 -2.05
N ALA A 55 19.06 13.04 -1.48
CA ALA A 55 18.41 11.81 -1.02
C ALA A 55 17.47 12.07 0.17
N GLU A 56 17.75 13.07 1.01
CA GLU A 56 16.82 13.54 2.06
C GLU A 56 15.47 14.00 1.51
N LYS A 57 15.42 14.36 0.22
CA LYS A 57 14.22 14.75 -0.54
C LYS A 57 13.77 13.67 -1.52
N GLY A 58 14.32 12.45 -1.42
CA GLY A 58 13.99 11.31 -2.28
C GLY A 58 14.59 11.36 -3.69
N ARG A 59 15.67 12.11 -3.93
CA ARG A 59 16.22 12.37 -5.28
C ARG A 59 17.66 11.92 -5.42
N LEU A 60 18.09 11.66 -6.65
CA LEU A 60 19.51 11.55 -7.02
C LEU A 60 20.01 12.93 -7.49
N SER A 61 20.83 13.62 -6.71
CA SER A 61 21.41 14.92 -7.11
C SER A 61 20.36 15.95 -7.58
N ASP A 62 20.65 16.72 -8.64
CA ASP A 62 19.78 17.75 -9.27
C ASP A 62 18.59 17.18 -10.06
N GLU A 63 18.33 15.88 -9.99
CA GLU A 63 17.20 15.27 -10.70
C GLU A 63 15.85 15.77 -10.18
N ARG A 64 14.85 15.78 -11.07
CA ARG A 64 13.50 16.26 -10.76
C ARG A 64 12.60 15.15 -10.23
N TRP A 65 12.98 13.91 -10.44
CA TRP A 65 12.23 12.75 -9.99
C TRP A 65 12.49 12.47 -8.52
N GLN A 66 11.47 11.90 -7.90
CA GLN A 66 11.46 11.60 -6.48
C GLN A 66 10.95 10.17 -6.28
N ALA A 67 11.75 9.34 -5.61
CA ALA A 67 11.36 8.00 -5.19
C ALA A 67 10.10 8.08 -4.30
N GLY A 68 9.18 7.13 -4.45
CA GLY A 68 7.89 7.12 -3.76
C GLY A 68 6.83 8.06 -4.34
N MET A 69 7.18 8.94 -5.29
CA MET A 69 6.24 9.90 -5.89
C MET A 69 6.19 9.84 -7.42
N THR A 70 7.34 9.64 -8.07
CA THR A 70 7.43 9.63 -9.53
C THR A 70 7.13 8.24 -10.07
N THR A 71 6.31 8.18 -11.11
CA THR A 71 5.96 6.94 -11.80
C THR A 71 6.85 6.73 -13.02
N TYR A 72 7.08 5.48 -13.38
CA TYR A 72 7.87 5.11 -14.55
C TYR A 72 7.35 5.72 -15.87
N PRO A 73 6.03 5.78 -16.15
CA PRO A 73 5.53 6.49 -17.33
C PRO A 73 5.92 7.97 -17.39
N GLN A 74 5.99 8.67 -16.25
CA GLN A 74 6.45 10.06 -16.22
C GLN A 74 7.92 10.19 -16.63
N VAL A 75 8.76 9.21 -16.27
CA VAL A 75 10.16 9.20 -16.71
C VAL A 75 10.25 8.88 -18.20
N ILE A 76 9.43 7.95 -18.72
CA ILE A 76 9.39 7.67 -20.17
C ILE A 76 8.99 8.94 -20.95
N ASP A 77 8.00 9.69 -20.48
CA ASP A 77 7.56 10.93 -21.14
C ASP A 77 8.69 11.98 -21.23
N GLU A 78 9.65 11.95 -20.31
CA GLU A 78 10.77 12.90 -20.23
C GLU A 78 12.07 12.41 -20.88
N LEU A 79 12.46 11.15 -20.66
CA LEU A 79 13.71 10.55 -21.15
C LEU A 79 13.55 9.67 -22.38
N GLY A 80 12.33 9.25 -22.70
CA GLY A 80 12.06 8.17 -23.65
C GLY A 80 12.17 6.78 -23.02
N GLU A 81 12.11 5.74 -23.85
CA GLU A 81 12.22 4.35 -23.41
C GLU A 81 13.63 4.04 -22.86
N PRO A 82 13.75 3.19 -21.83
CA PRO A 82 15.04 2.76 -21.32
C PRO A 82 15.77 1.87 -22.33
N ASP A 83 17.09 1.75 -22.14
CA ASP A 83 17.91 0.83 -22.93
C ASP A 83 17.56 -0.63 -22.62
N LYS A 84 17.19 -0.94 -21.36
CA LYS A 84 16.77 -2.28 -20.91
C LYS A 84 15.66 -2.21 -19.86
N VAL A 85 14.73 -3.16 -19.93
CA VAL A 85 13.75 -3.45 -18.87
C VAL A 85 13.95 -4.89 -18.42
N ILE A 86 14.08 -5.09 -17.11
CA ILE A 86 14.27 -6.41 -16.51
C ILE A 86 13.10 -6.67 -15.56
N HIS A 87 12.44 -7.81 -15.75
CA HIS A 87 11.45 -8.34 -14.82
C HIS A 87 12.07 -9.56 -14.15
N ALA A 88 12.41 -9.42 -12.87
CA ALA A 88 13.05 -10.46 -12.08
C ALA A 88 12.30 -10.68 -10.77
N ASP A 89 12.55 -11.81 -10.12
CA ASP A 89 11.91 -12.19 -8.86
C ASP A 89 12.20 -11.16 -7.75
N ASN A 90 13.35 -10.48 -7.83
CA ASN A 90 13.79 -9.44 -6.88
C ASN A 90 13.38 -8.01 -7.26
N GLY A 91 12.63 -7.81 -8.36
CA GLY A 91 12.10 -6.50 -8.73
C GLY A 91 12.00 -6.27 -10.23
N ASN A 92 11.37 -5.14 -10.57
CA ASN A 92 11.32 -4.63 -11.94
C ASN A 92 12.33 -3.49 -12.07
N TYR A 93 13.16 -3.54 -13.11
CA TYR A 93 14.22 -2.56 -13.33
C TYR A 93 14.06 -1.90 -14.69
N ALA A 94 14.29 -0.58 -14.75
CA ALA A 94 14.46 0.16 -16.00
C ALA A 94 15.84 0.82 -16.01
N ILE A 95 16.67 0.48 -17.00
CA ILE A 95 18.08 0.88 -17.06
C ILE A 95 18.28 1.85 -18.22
N TYR A 96 18.78 3.04 -17.90
CA TYR A 96 19.18 4.10 -18.83
C TYR A 96 20.70 4.22 -18.82
N GLU A 97 21.38 3.46 -19.68
CA GLU A 97 22.85 3.35 -19.72
C GLU A 97 23.53 4.70 -20.04
N LYS A 98 22.87 5.52 -20.87
CA LYS A 98 23.36 6.87 -21.22
C LYS A 98 23.19 7.86 -20.09
N ALA A 99 22.09 7.77 -19.35
CA ALA A 99 21.82 8.61 -18.20
C ALA A 99 22.55 8.14 -16.93
N LYS A 100 23.18 6.95 -16.97
CA LYS A 100 23.80 6.29 -15.81
C LYS A 100 22.82 6.07 -14.67
N LEU A 101 21.55 5.84 -15.03
CA LEU A 101 20.42 5.76 -14.14
C LEU A 101 19.77 4.38 -14.23
N GLU A 102 19.49 3.79 -13.08
CA GLU A 102 18.67 2.60 -12.95
C GLU A 102 17.51 2.90 -12.00
N LEU A 103 16.30 2.55 -12.44
CA LEU A 103 15.08 2.70 -11.66
C LEU A 103 14.62 1.32 -11.20
N VAL A 104 14.36 1.18 -9.90
CA VAL A 104 13.66 0.03 -9.34
C VAL A 104 12.19 0.40 -9.19
N LEU A 105 11.32 -0.42 -9.78
CA LEU A 105 9.90 -0.15 -9.92
C LEU A 105 9.07 -1.08 -9.06
N THR A 106 8.03 -0.54 -8.44
CA THR A 106 6.98 -1.33 -7.82
C THR A 106 6.07 -1.99 -8.85
N ALA A 107 5.18 -2.89 -8.41
CA ALA A 107 4.21 -3.53 -9.29
C ALA A 107 3.26 -2.51 -9.98
N ASN A 108 2.98 -1.40 -9.31
CA ASN A 108 2.22 -0.26 -9.84
C ASN A 108 3.08 0.78 -10.57
N ASN A 109 4.31 0.44 -10.95
CA ASN A 109 5.22 1.30 -11.72
C ASN A 109 5.60 2.61 -10.98
N LEU A 110 5.51 2.63 -9.65
CA LEU A 110 6.09 3.70 -8.85
C LEU A 110 7.60 3.45 -8.71
N ILE A 111 8.41 4.49 -8.76
CA ILE A 111 9.85 4.36 -8.55
C ILE A 111 10.09 4.23 -7.03
N CYS A 112 10.58 3.08 -6.57
CA CYS A 112 10.89 2.86 -5.15
C CYS A 112 12.37 3.07 -4.82
N GLU A 113 13.27 2.84 -5.76
CA GLU A 113 14.70 3.13 -5.64
C GLU A 113 15.22 3.69 -6.96
N MET A 114 16.10 4.67 -6.88
CA MET A 114 16.85 5.19 -8.03
C MET A 114 18.32 5.02 -7.75
N ARG A 115 19.09 4.51 -8.72
CA ARG A 115 20.54 4.27 -8.61
C ARG A 115 21.29 5.05 -9.69
N SER A 116 22.36 5.71 -9.27
CA SER A 116 23.32 6.41 -10.13
C SER A 116 24.65 5.65 -10.17
N SER A 117 25.25 5.55 -11.35
CA SER A 117 26.52 4.81 -11.60
C SER A 117 27.57 5.68 -12.32
N HIS A 118 27.77 6.92 -11.85
CA HIS A 118 28.75 7.81 -12.46
C HIS A 118 30.19 7.35 -12.20
N PRO A 119 31.11 7.45 -13.18
CA PRO A 119 32.51 7.05 -12.99
C PRO A 119 33.24 7.79 -11.87
N GLU A 120 32.77 8.98 -11.48
CA GLU A 120 33.31 9.73 -10.34
C GLU A 120 33.16 8.97 -9.01
N LEU A 121 32.19 8.04 -8.93
CA LEU A 121 31.96 7.21 -7.74
C LEU A 121 33.10 6.22 -7.48
N GLU A 122 33.79 5.75 -8.53
CA GLU A 122 34.92 4.81 -8.40
C GLU A 122 36.11 5.44 -7.63
N THR A 123 36.08 6.74 -7.38
CA THR A 123 37.07 7.43 -6.54
C THR A 123 36.76 7.38 -5.04
N ILE A 124 35.57 6.91 -4.67
CA ILE A 124 35.06 6.92 -3.29
C ILE A 124 35.29 5.56 -2.67
N THR A 125 36.18 5.48 -1.69
CA THR A 125 36.37 4.28 -0.87
C THR A 125 35.34 4.22 0.27
N GLU A 126 35.16 3.04 0.86
CA GLU A 126 34.30 2.88 2.04
C GLU A 126 34.73 3.81 3.19
N ALA A 127 36.04 3.90 3.45
CA ALA A 127 36.58 4.79 4.47
C ALA A 127 36.31 6.27 4.19
N ALA A 128 36.42 6.70 2.91
CA ALA A 128 36.09 8.07 2.53
C ALA A 128 34.59 8.35 2.68
N ALA A 129 33.72 7.39 2.35
CA ALA A 129 32.29 7.51 2.59
C ALA A 129 31.97 7.65 4.08
N GLU A 130 32.58 6.84 4.94
CA GLU A 130 32.40 6.92 6.39
C GLU A 130 32.92 8.23 6.99
N GLU A 131 34.02 8.78 6.47
CA GLU A 131 34.56 10.07 6.92
C GLU A 131 33.58 11.23 6.65
N VAL A 132 32.85 11.18 5.53
CA VAL A 132 31.96 12.27 5.10
C VAL A 132 30.52 12.08 5.57
N LEU A 133 29.98 10.87 5.46
CA LEU A 133 28.58 10.56 5.78
C LEU A 133 28.38 10.10 7.23
N GLY A 134 29.47 9.73 7.92
CA GLY A 134 29.44 9.04 9.20
C GLY A 134 29.42 7.51 9.02
N ALA A 135 29.38 6.78 10.13
CA ALA A 135 29.17 5.33 10.08
C ALA A 135 27.76 5.03 9.55
N PRO A 136 27.60 4.02 8.67
CA PRO A 136 26.28 3.62 8.20
C PRO A 136 25.46 2.97 9.32
N ASP A 137 24.14 3.05 9.18
CA ASP A 137 23.21 2.42 10.11
C ASP A 137 23.14 0.89 9.93
N GLU A 138 23.36 0.42 8.70
CA GLU A 138 23.34 -0.99 8.33
C GLU A 138 24.30 -1.27 7.16
N TYR A 139 24.89 -2.46 7.15
CA TYR A 139 25.53 -3.04 5.96
C TYR A 139 24.65 -4.16 5.40
N ARG A 140 24.27 -4.07 4.13
CA ARG A 140 23.60 -5.16 3.39
C ARG A 140 24.63 -5.84 2.48
N GLU A 141 24.88 -7.12 2.70
CA GLU A 141 25.89 -7.89 1.97
C GLU A 141 25.26 -8.85 0.96
N SER A 142 25.95 -9.03 -0.17
CA SER A 142 25.68 -10.05 -1.19
C SER A 142 27.01 -10.62 -1.68
N ASP A 143 26.96 -11.73 -2.41
CA ASP A 143 28.18 -12.38 -2.94
C ASP A 143 29.01 -11.45 -3.86
N GLU A 144 28.40 -10.40 -4.43
CA GLU A 144 29.03 -9.52 -5.42
C GLU A 144 29.20 -8.07 -4.95
N GLN A 145 28.53 -7.65 -3.87
CA GLN A 145 28.52 -6.25 -3.42
C GLN A 145 28.28 -6.12 -1.91
N ARG A 146 28.88 -5.08 -1.32
CA ARG A 146 28.60 -4.62 0.04
C ARG A 146 27.96 -3.24 -0.01
N VAL A 147 26.85 -3.06 0.70
CA VAL A 147 26.02 -1.85 0.62
C VAL A 147 25.98 -1.17 1.98
N ALA A 148 26.54 0.03 2.08
CA ALA A 148 26.43 0.90 3.25
C ALA A 148 25.11 1.67 3.18
N VAL A 149 24.25 1.53 4.18
CA VAL A 149 22.93 2.15 4.23
C VAL A 149 22.87 3.21 5.32
N TYR A 150 22.37 4.39 4.96
CA TYR A 150 22.23 5.56 5.82
C TYR A 150 20.75 5.96 5.91
N ASN A 151 20.21 5.91 7.13
CA ASN A 151 18.87 6.37 7.45
C ASN A 151 18.84 7.89 7.49
N LEU A 152 18.18 8.50 6.50
CA LEU A 152 18.15 9.96 6.38
C LEU A 152 16.99 10.56 7.19
N ASN A 153 15.80 10.00 7.03
CA ASN A 153 14.57 10.39 7.72
C ASN A 153 13.56 9.23 7.71
N ASP A 154 12.31 9.49 8.07
CA ASP A 154 11.24 8.49 8.12
C ASP A 154 10.87 7.93 6.73
N GLU A 155 11.18 8.65 5.65
CA GLU A 155 10.78 8.28 4.28
C GLU A 155 11.92 7.68 3.44
N TYR A 156 13.16 8.12 3.63
CA TYR A 156 14.26 7.79 2.71
C TYR A 156 15.52 7.22 3.36
N GLU A 157 16.18 6.34 2.61
CA GLU A 157 17.55 5.88 2.83
C GLU A 157 18.46 6.35 1.70
N LEU A 158 19.72 6.63 2.02
CA LEU A 158 20.83 6.68 1.07
C LEU A 158 21.59 5.36 1.15
N ALA A 159 21.89 4.76 0.02
CA ALA A 159 22.73 3.56 -0.05
C ALA A 159 23.94 3.80 -0.95
N VAL A 160 25.12 3.41 -0.49
CA VAL A 160 26.36 3.41 -1.28
C VAL A 160 26.77 1.97 -1.48
N ARG A 161 26.85 1.52 -2.74
CA ARG A 161 27.17 0.14 -3.12
C ARG A 161 28.62 0.08 -3.54
N PHE A 162 29.39 -0.76 -2.85
CA PHE A 162 30.81 -0.97 -3.12
C PHE A 162 31.03 -2.29 -3.84
N SER A 163 32.01 -2.30 -4.75
CA SER A 163 32.49 -3.52 -5.43
C SER A 163 32.95 -4.58 -4.41
N ALA A 164 32.66 -5.86 -4.64
CA ALA A 164 33.26 -6.93 -3.84
C ALA A 164 34.79 -6.97 -4.04
N SER A 165 35.55 -6.70 -2.98
CA SER A 165 37.01 -6.82 -2.92
C SER A 165 37.42 -7.42 -1.57
N GLU A 166 38.33 -8.39 -1.57
CA GLU A 166 38.91 -8.96 -0.34
C GLU A 166 39.89 -8.00 0.36
N ASP A 167 40.33 -6.94 -0.33
CA ASP A 167 41.26 -5.91 0.18
C ASP A 167 40.57 -4.53 0.36
N ALA A 168 41.20 -3.64 1.13
CA ALA A 168 40.74 -2.30 1.56
C ALA A 168 40.46 -1.27 0.45
N ASP A 169 40.43 -1.71 -0.82
CA ASP A 169 40.30 -0.90 -2.03
C ASP A 169 38.89 -0.97 -2.65
N ALA A 170 37.87 -1.43 -1.91
CA ALA A 170 36.50 -1.40 -2.39
C ALA A 170 36.05 0.04 -2.66
N THR A 171 35.58 0.30 -3.89
CA THR A 171 35.15 1.62 -4.35
C THR A 171 33.66 1.62 -4.67
N ALA A 172 33.03 2.80 -4.57
CA ALA A 172 31.61 2.94 -4.82
C ALA A 172 31.31 2.77 -6.31
N GLU A 173 30.44 1.81 -6.62
CA GLU A 173 29.93 1.57 -7.97
C GLU A 173 28.62 2.33 -8.19
N GLN A 174 27.82 2.46 -7.13
CA GLN A 174 26.51 3.11 -7.21
C GLN A 174 26.16 3.88 -5.94
N ILE A 175 25.44 4.97 -6.13
CA ILE A 175 24.70 5.66 -5.07
C ILE A 175 23.21 5.54 -5.37
N ALA A 176 22.43 5.18 -4.36
CA ALA A 176 21.01 5.00 -4.48
C ALA A 176 20.22 5.79 -3.43
N VAL A 177 19.04 6.28 -3.83
CA VAL A 177 18.01 6.77 -2.91
C VAL A 177 16.86 5.78 -2.91
N ILE A 178 16.41 5.40 -1.72
CA ILE A 178 15.38 4.38 -1.53
C ILE A 178 14.22 5.01 -0.76
N HIS A 179 13.00 4.88 -1.27
CA HIS A 179 11.79 5.18 -0.51
C HIS A 179 11.43 3.98 0.36
N LYS A 180 11.65 4.12 1.68
CA LYS A 180 11.53 3.05 2.69
C LYS A 180 10.22 2.29 2.57
N GLN A 181 9.12 3.05 2.53
CA GLN A 181 7.79 2.48 2.51
C GLN A 181 7.55 1.57 1.31
N SER A 182 7.88 2.06 0.10
CA SER A 182 7.67 1.28 -1.12
C SER A 182 8.61 0.08 -1.18
N ALA A 183 9.86 0.22 -0.73
CA ALA A 183 10.84 -0.87 -0.71
C ALA A 183 10.43 -1.99 0.27
N GLU A 184 9.96 -1.64 1.47
CA GLU A 184 9.44 -2.60 2.45
C GLU A 184 8.28 -3.41 1.87
N ILE A 185 7.29 -2.73 1.26
CA ILE A 185 6.13 -3.40 0.66
C ILE A 185 6.54 -4.33 -0.48
N GLN A 186 7.48 -3.91 -1.35
CA GLN A 186 7.98 -4.81 -2.40
C GLN A 186 8.66 -6.05 -1.81
N SER A 187 9.46 -5.88 -0.75
CA SER A 187 10.08 -7.00 -0.04
C SER A 187 9.04 -7.96 0.53
N VAL A 188 7.97 -7.45 1.15
CA VAL A 188 6.87 -8.30 1.64
C VAL A 188 6.22 -9.08 0.49
N ILE A 189 5.89 -8.42 -0.63
CA ILE A 189 5.25 -9.07 -1.79
C ILE A 189 6.14 -10.14 -2.41
N GLN A 190 7.44 -9.90 -2.53
CA GLN A 190 8.41 -10.85 -3.09
C GLN A 190 8.53 -12.11 -2.21
N ASN A 191 8.37 -11.96 -0.91
CA ASN A 191 8.40 -13.07 0.04
C ASN A 191 7.03 -13.77 0.20
N MET A 192 5.98 -13.33 -0.48
CA MET A 192 4.68 -14.00 -0.49
C MET A 192 4.61 -15.10 -1.53
N GLY A 193 4.14 -16.28 -1.13
CA GLY A 193 3.68 -17.31 -2.06
C GLY A 193 2.41 -16.88 -2.78
N MET A 194 2.10 -17.51 -3.92
CA MET A 194 0.92 -17.13 -4.72
C MET A 194 -0.40 -17.26 -3.94
N ASP A 195 -0.54 -18.30 -3.11
CA ASP A 195 -1.74 -18.51 -2.28
C ASP A 195 -1.94 -17.35 -1.29
N GLU A 196 -0.86 -16.86 -0.67
CA GLU A 196 -0.89 -15.70 0.24
C GLU A 196 -1.29 -14.44 -0.53
N LYS A 197 -0.76 -14.24 -1.74
CA LYS A 197 -1.10 -13.09 -2.60
C LYS A 197 -2.57 -13.11 -2.96
N LEU A 198 -3.08 -14.24 -3.45
CA LEU A 198 -4.50 -14.40 -3.77
C LEU A 198 -5.39 -14.24 -2.54
N GLY A 199 -4.96 -14.77 -1.40
CA GLY A 199 -5.60 -14.56 -0.10
C GLY A 199 -5.84 -13.07 0.19
N GLN A 200 -4.84 -12.22 -0.01
CA GLN A 200 -4.98 -10.78 0.23
C GLN A 200 -6.10 -10.12 -0.59
N LEU A 201 -6.43 -10.65 -1.77
CA LEU A 201 -7.52 -10.15 -2.62
C LEU A 201 -8.91 -10.56 -2.10
N ILE A 202 -9.02 -11.39 -1.06
CA ILE A 202 -10.29 -11.91 -0.57
C ILE A 202 -10.67 -11.31 0.78
N MET A 203 -11.92 -10.86 0.89
CA MET A 203 -12.55 -10.54 2.17
C MET A 203 -13.73 -11.46 2.44
N ILE A 204 -13.68 -12.20 3.56
CA ILE A 204 -14.69 -13.21 3.91
C ILE A 204 -15.64 -12.75 5.01
N GLY A 205 -16.84 -13.33 5.08
CA GLY A 205 -17.69 -13.23 6.26
C GLY A 205 -17.40 -14.29 7.33
N VAL A 206 -17.89 -14.07 8.54
CA VAL A 206 -17.98 -15.10 9.59
C VAL A 206 -19.43 -15.52 9.79
N GLN A 207 -19.71 -16.81 9.96
CA GLN A 207 -21.08 -17.33 10.00
C GLN A 207 -21.81 -17.02 11.32
N GLY A 208 -21.11 -16.92 12.45
CA GLY A 208 -21.71 -16.72 13.77
C GLY A 208 -20.91 -15.81 14.71
N PRO A 209 -21.31 -15.76 16.00
CA PRO A 209 -20.67 -14.91 17.02
C PRO A 209 -19.37 -15.51 17.59
N ARG A 210 -18.78 -16.50 16.94
CA ARG A 210 -17.51 -17.13 17.33
C ARG A 210 -16.74 -17.47 16.07
N LEU A 211 -15.42 -17.52 16.18
CA LEU A 211 -14.59 -17.99 15.09
C LEU A 211 -14.85 -19.48 14.84
N ASP A 212 -15.48 -19.79 13.71
CA ASP A 212 -15.68 -21.18 13.29
C ASP A 212 -14.44 -21.72 12.57
N SER A 213 -14.35 -23.05 12.48
CA SER A 213 -13.18 -23.73 11.92
C SER A 213 -12.92 -23.41 10.44
N ALA A 214 -13.97 -23.08 9.67
CA ALA A 214 -13.81 -22.78 8.25
C ALA A 214 -13.24 -21.37 8.06
N ALA A 215 -13.78 -20.36 8.74
CA ALA A 215 -13.18 -19.02 8.76
C ALA A 215 -11.74 -19.05 9.29
N LYS A 216 -11.50 -19.79 10.37
CA LYS A 216 -10.15 -19.97 10.93
C LYS A 216 -9.17 -20.53 9.88
N LYS A 217 -9.60 -21.55 9.14
CA LYS A 217 -8.80 -22.16 8.07
C LYS A 217 -8.45 -21.17 6.95
N PHE A 218 -9.42 -20.37 6.50
CA PHE A 218 -9.13 -19.34 5.49
C PHE A 218 -8.14 -18.28 5.99
N ILE A 219 -8.16 -17.95 7.27
CA ILE A 219 -7.20 -17.01 7.85
C ILE A 219 -5.81 -17.65 7.95
N GLU A 220 -5.71 -18.85 8.54
CA GLU A 220 -4.42 -19.50 8.82
C GLU A 220 -3.74 -20.09 7.57
N GLU A 221 -4.51 -20.65 6.63
CA GLU A 221 -3.95 -21.39 5.49
C GLU A 221 -4.04 -20.62 4.17
N THR A 222 -5.10 -19.83 3.97
CA THR A 222 -5.28 -19.02 2.75
C THR A 222 -4.79 -17.59 2.94
N HIS A 223 -4.53 -17.15 4.17
CA HIS A 223 -4.07 -15.79 4.47
C HIS A 223 -4.95 -14.71 3.86
N VAL A 224 -6.28 -14.83 4.06
CA VAL A 224 -7.25 -13.87 3.54
C VAL A 224 -6.91 -12.44 3.95
N GLY A 225 -7.13 -11.48 3.05
CA GLY A 225 -6.78 -10.08 3.27
C GLY A 225 -7.62 -9.38 4.32
N GLY A 226 -8.84 -9.89 4.56
CA GLY A 226 -9.71 -9.35 5.59
C GLY A 226 -10.99 -10.14 5.85
N VAL A 227 -11.74 -9.63 6.82
CA VAL A 227 -13.01 -10.16 7.29
C VAL A 227 -14.04 -9.02 7.36
N ILE A 228 -15.28 -9.30 6.94
CA ILE A 228 -16.45 -8.45 7.18
C ILE A 228 -17.33 -9.06 8.28
N LEU A 229 -17.67 -8.24 9.27
CA LEU A 229 -18.55 -8.61 10.37
C LEU A 229 -19.94 -7.98 10.21
N PHE A 230 -20.94 -8.82 10.44
CA PHE A 230 -22.35 -8.45 10.41
C PHE A 230 -22.93 -8.46 11.83
N LYS A 231 -24.20 -8.06 11.93
CA LYS A 231 -24.96 -8.06 13.18
C LYS A 231 -25.03 -9.44 13.85
N ARG A 232 -24.91 -10.53 13.09
CA ARG A 232 -24.87 -11.91 13.61
C ARG A 232 -23.57 -12.20 14.38
N ASN A 233 -22.51 -11.44 14.13
CA ASN A 233 -21.19 -11.62 14.70
C ASN A 233 -20.95 -10.74 15.94
N LEU A 234 -21.60 -9.56 15.99
CA LEU A 234 -21.40 -8.55 17.03
C LEU A 234 -22.60 -8.49 17.99
N VAL A 235 -22.71 -9.48 18.89
CA VAL A 235 -23.92 -9.70 19.71
C VAL A 235 -23.88 -8.93 21.03
N SER A 236 -22.75 -8.98 21.75
CA SER A 236 -22.50 -8.24 22.99
C SER A 236 -21.08 -7.67 22.98
N VAL A 237 -20.80 -6.70 23.84
CA VAL A 237 -19.47 -6.05 23.88
C VAL A 237 -18.36 -7.06 24.14
N THR A 238 -18.50 -7.88 25.19
CA THR A 238 -17.51 -8.89 25.56
C THR A 238 -17.33 -9.94 24.45
N GLN A 239 -18.43 -10.48 23.91
CA GLN A 239 -18.33 -11.50 22.86
C GLN A 239 -17.70 -10.95 21.58
N SER A 240 -18.05 -9.72 21.19
CA SER A 240 -17.50 -9.08 19.98
C SER A 240 -15.99 -8.89 20.10
N LEU A 241 -15.54 -8.41 21.26
CA LEU A 241 -14.12 -8.26 21.55
C LEU A 241 -13.38 -9.61 21.52
N THR A 242 -13.98 -10.65 22.10
CA THR A 242 -13.42 -12.01 22.03
C THR A 242 -13.29 -12.49 20.58
N LEU A 243 -14.34 -12.36 19.77
CA LEU A 243 -14.31 -12.77 18.36
C LEU A 243 -13.22 -12.02 17.58
N ILE A 244 -13.11 -10.70 17.74
CA ILE A 244 -12.12 -9.90 17.01
C ILE A 244 -10.69 -10.27 17.44
N ASN A 245 -10.45 -10.49 18.73
CA ASN A 245 -9.15 -10.97 19.20
C ASN A 245 -8.84 -12.40 18.72
N GLU A 246 -9.84 -13.29 18.61
CA GLU A 246 -9.67 -14.62 18.00
C GLU A 246 -9.28 -14.54 16.52
N LEU A 247 -9.90 -13.62 15.75
CA LEU A 247 -9.55 -13.38 14.35
C LEU A 247 -8.09 -12.90 14.21
N LYS A 248 -7.70 -11.91 15.01
CA LYS A 248 -6.33 -11.39 15.06
C LYS A 248 -5.32 -12.47 15.44
N GLN A 249 -5.65 -13.28 16.44
CA GLN A 249 -4.79 -14.39 16.88
C GLN A 249 -4.64 -15.47 15.80
N ALA A 250 -5.68 -15.76 15.01
CA ALA A 250 -5.61 -16.70 13.90
C ALA A 250 -4.71 -16.20 12.75
N ASN A 251 -4.50 -14.88 12.65
CA ASN A 251 -3.63 -14.27 11.64
C ASN A 251 -2.18 -14.03 12.13
N ALA A 252 -1.82 -14.47 13.34
CA ALA A 252 -0.57 -14.09 13.99
C ALA A 252 0.71 -14.45 13.22
N ASP A 253 0.67 -15.50 12.38
CA ASP A 253 1.81 -15.96 11.58
C ASP A 253 1.82 -15.36 10.15
N ALA A 254 0.83 -14.53 9.79
CA ALA A 254 0.73 -13.95 8.45
C ALA A 254 1.70 -12.77 8.27
N LYS A 255 2.13 -12.55 7.02
CA LYS A 255 3.02 -11.42 6.65
C LYS A 255 2.34 -10.05 6.67
N ALA A 256 1.02 -10.01 6.80
CA ALA A 256 0.23 -8.77 6.82
C ALA A 256 -0.98 -8.92 7.75
N PRO A 257 -1.37 -7.85 8.47
CA PRO A 257 -2.48 -7.89 9.41
C PRO A 257 -3.84 -7.95 8.70
N LEU A 258 -4.91 -8.35 9.39
CA LEU A 258 -6.25 -8.43 8.79
C LEU A 258 -6.90 -7.05 8.67
N PHE A 259 -7.57 -6.79 7.54
CA PHE A 259 -8.70 -5.86 7.57
C PHE A 259 -9.85 -6.51 8.35
N ILE A 260 -10.36 -5.85 9.38
CA ILE A 260 -11.53 -6.29 10.13
C ILE A 260 -12.57 -5.19 10.03
N SER A 261 -13.63 -5.48 9.27
CA SER A 261 -14.56 -4.48 8.77
C SER A 261 -16.02 -4.71 9.19
N ALA A 262 -16.85 -3.69 9.03
CA ALA A 262 -18.30 -3.75 9.19
C ALA A 262 -18.98 -2.64 8.38
N ASP A 263 -20.31 -2.71 8.24
CA ASP A 263 -21.14 -1.57 7.79
C ASP A 263 -21.65 -0.76 9.00
N GLU A 264 -20.83 0.10 9.60
CA GLU A 264 -21.24 0.96 10.73
C GLU A 264 -21.61 2.38 10.24
N GLU A 265 -22.45 2.47 9.21
CA GLU A 265 -22.89 3.74 8.61
C GLU A 265 -23.59 4.68 9.61
N GLY A 266 -24.32 4.11 10.57
CA GLY A 266 -25.21 4.80 11.49
C GLY A 266 -26.69 4.68 11.10
N GLY A 267 -27.56 5.19 11.97
CA GLY A 267 -29.01 5.11 11.78
C GLY A 267 -29.53 3.67 11.72
N ARG A 268 -30.14 3.28 10.59
CA ARG A 268 -30.69 1.92 10.42
C ARG A 268 -29.64 0.88 10.04
N VAL A 269 -28.51 1.29 9.47
CA VAL A 269 -27.39 0.41 9.11
C VAL A 269 -26.31 0.54 10.18
N THR A 270 -26.37 -0.35 11.15
CA THR A 270 -25.43 -0.45 12.28
C THR A 270 -25.29 -1.92 12.63
N ARG A 271 -24.06 -2.34 12.94
CA ARG A 271 -23.68 -3.71 13.27
C ARG A 271 -23.27 -3.84 14.72
N LEU A 272 -22.80 -2.76 15.36
CA LEU A 272 -22.30 -2.81 16.73
C LEU A 272 -23.34 -3.34 17.73
N PRO A 273 -22.89 -3.93 18.86
CA PRO A 273 -23.76 -4.48 19.89
C PRO A 273 -24.73 -3.45 20.46
N LYS A 274 -25.87 -3.91 21.01
CA LYS A 274 -26.94 -3.04 21.50
C LYS A 274 -26.52 -2.16 22.69
N GLU A 275 -25.49 -2.57 23.43
CA GLU A 275 -24.89 -1.80 24.51
C GLU A 275 -24.25 -0.50 24.02
N ILE A 276 -23.86 -0.44 22.74
CA ILE A 276 -23.36 0.77 22.09
C ILE A 276 -24.53 1.52 21.47
N MET A 277 -24.69 2.78 21.86
CA MET A 277 -25.72 3.65 21.33
C MET A 277 -25.47 3.91 19.85
N LYS A 278 -26.53 3.79 19.05
CA LYS A 278 -26.44 3.98 17.60
C LYS A 278 -26.02 5.40 17.23
N SER A 279 -25.14 5.51 16.25
CA SER A 279 -24.83 6.78 15.60
C SER A 279 -26.05 7.31 14.83
N PRO A 280 -26.18 8.64 14.63
CA PRO A 280 -27.24 9.23 13.81
C PRO A 280 -27.16 8.75 12.36
N SER A 281 -28.28 8.83 11.61
CA SER A 281 -28.26 8.56 10.17
C SER A 281 -27.54 9.68 9.41
N SER A 282 -26.98 9.36 8.24
CA SER A 282 -26.37 10.33 7.32
C SER A 282 -27.32 11.49 7.02
N ARG A 283 -28.62 11.22 6.82
CA ARG A 283 -29.62 12.27 6.61
C ARG A 283 -29.69 13.26 7.77
N LYS A 284 -29.67 12.77 9.01
CA LYS A 284 -29.71 13.63 10.20
C LYS A 284 -28.44 14.48 10.29
N ILE A 285 -27.28 13.90 9.97
CA ILE A 285 -26.00 14.62 9.89
C ILE A 285 -26.04 15.70 8.80
N GLY A 286 -26.54 15.37 7.60
CA GLY A 286 -26.65 16.29 6.47
C GLY A 286 -27.57 17.48 6.76
N ASN A 287 -28.73 17.21 7.35
CA ASN A 287 -29.72 18.25 7.69
C ASN A 287 -29.23 19.21 8.78
N ALA A 288 -28.47 18.73 9.76
CA ALA A 288 -27.99 19.55 10.87
C ALA A 288 -26.90 20.53 10.41
N GLU A 289 -27.23 21.82 10.41
CA GLU A 289 -26.34 22.92 10.00
C GLU A 289 -25.59 22.64 8.67
N SER A 290 -26.26 22.01 7.69
CA SER A 290 -25.67 21.66 6.39
C SER A 290 -24.37 20.85 6.50
N GLY A 291 -24.42 19.74 7.25
CA GLY A 291 -23.31 18.79 7.40
C GLY A 291 -22.16 19.29 8.29
N LYS A 292 -22.41 20.29 9.15
CA LYS A 292 -21.38 20.86 10.04
C LYS A 292 -20.72 19.79 10.92
N TYR A 293 -21.52 18.89 11.48
CA TYR A 293 -21.09 17.87 12.44
C TYR A 293 -20.62 16.56 11.81
N ALA A 294 -20.46 16.50 10.49
CA ALA A 294 -20.09 15.26 9.81
C ALA A 294 -18.70 14.74 10.20
N PHE A 295 -17.73 15.63 10.45
CA PHE A 295 -16.41 15.22 10.96
C PHE A 295 -16.51 14.59 12.35
N GLU A 296 -17.24 15.23 13.29
CA GLU A 296 -17.47 14.68 14.64
C GLU A 296 -18.21 13.34 14.59
N ALA A 297 -19.16 13.18 13.66
CA ALA A 297 -19.85 11.91 13.45
C ALA A 297 -18.89 10.81 12.95
N GLY A 298 -17.97 11.15 12.05
CA GLY A 298 -16.92 10.25 11.58
C GLY A 298 -15.93 9.89 12.68
N GLU A 299 -15.52 10.87 13.48
CA GLU A 299 -14.64 10.64 14.64
C GLU A 299 -15.30 9.70 15.65
N LEU A 300 -16.60 9.90 15.93
CA LEU A 300 -17.35 9.01 16.82
C LEU A 300 -17.48 7.59 16.24
N ALA A 301 -17.76 7.44 14.95
CA ALA A 301 -17.81 6.14 14.29
C ALA A 301 -16.45 5.42 14.37
N GLY A 302 -15.38 6.14 14.01
CA GLY A 302 -14.00 5.65 14.11
C GLY A 302 -13.64 5.20 15.53
N ARG A 303 -13.93 6.03 16.55
CA ARG A 303 -13.71 5.69 17.97
C ARG A 303 -14.47 4.44 18.40
N LYS A 304 -15.72 4.30 17.96
CA LYS A 304 -16.52 3.12 18.28
C LYS A 304 -15.92 1.88 17.66
N MET A 305 -15.54 1.93 16.38
CA MET A 305 -14.99 0.78 15.67
C MET A 305 -13.62 0.38 16.20
N SER A 306 -12.69 1.33 16.34
CA SER A 306 -11.35 1.05 16.84
C SER A 306 -11.35 0.55 18.27
N ALA A 307 -12.31 0.94 19.12
CA ALA A 307 -12.45 0.38 20.47
C ALA A 307 -12.66 -1.14 20.49
N PHE A 308 -13.25 -1.72 19.44
CA PHE A 308 -13.39 -3.17 19.29
C PHE A 308 -12.22 -3.83 18.57
N GLY A 309 -11.30 -3.05 17.99
CA GLY A 309 -10.25 -3.54 17.09
C GLY A 309 -10.68 -3.65 15.62
N LEU A 310 -11.81 -3.04 15.23
CA LEU A 310 -12.20 -2.89 13.82
C LEU A 310 -11.40 -1.74 13.20
N ASN A 311 -10.88 -1.95 12.00
CA ASN A 311 -9.94 -1.03 11.35
C ASN A 311 -10.41 -0.53 9.97
N MET A 312 -11.54 -1.01 9.47
CA MET A 312 -12.13 -0.57 8.20
C MET A 312 -13.64 -0.44 8.32
N ASP A 313 -14.22 0.68 7.89
CA ASP A 313 -15.67 0.88 7.86
C ASP A 313 -16.15 1.01 6.43
N PHE A 314 -17.21 0.28 6.08
CA PHE A 314 -17.91 0.47 4.83
C PHE A 314 -18.86 1.67 4.93
N ALA A 315 -18.26 2.83 5.17
CA ALA A 315 -18.86 4.15 5.24
C ALA A 315 -17.79 5.20 4.89
N PRO A 316 -18.16 6.39 4.40
CA PRO A 316 -19.52 6.92 4.24
C PRO A 316 -20.22 6.46 2.94
N VAL A 317 -21.55 6.52 2.94
CA VAL A 317 -22.35 6.42 1.71
C VAL A 317 -22.33 7.77 0.98
N LEU A 318 -21.76 7.79 -0.22
CA LEU A 318 -21.65 8.94 -1.11
C LEU A 318 -22.73 8.97 -2.21
N ASP A 319 -23.70 8.06 -2.15
CA ASP A 319 -24.84 8.07 -3.06
C ASP A 319 -25.69 9.33 -2.87
N VAL A 320 -26.04 10.00 -3.97
CA VAL A 320 -26.95 11.16 -3.97
C VAL A 320 -28.39 10.68 -4.08
N ASP A 321 -29.20 10.92 -3.05
CA ASP A 321 -30.60 10.48 -2.97
C ASP A 321 -31.51 11.31 -3.90
N SER A 322 -31.29 11.14 -5.19
CA SER A 322 -31.92 11.91 -6.27
C SER A 322 -33.22 11.28 -6.75
N ASN A 323 -33.43 9.98 -6.52
CA ASN A 323 -34.68 9.29 -6.78
C ASN A 323 -35.45 9.05 -5.47
N PRO A 324 -36.56 9.76 -5.21
CA PRO A 324 -37.35 9.58 -3.98
C PRO A 324 -38.01 8.20 -3.85
N ASN A 325 -38.06 7.41 -4.92
CA ASN A 325 -38.55 6.03 -4.91
C ASN A 325 -37.42 4.99 -4.73
N ASN A 326 -36.18 5.42 -4.45
CA ASN A 326 -35.06 4.51 -4.23
C ASN A 326 -35.34 3.63 -2.99
N PRO A 327 -35.37 2.29 -3.12
CA PRO A 327 -35.72 1.41 -2.01
C PRO A 327 -34.54 1.15 -1.04
N VAL A 328 -33.32 1.51 -1.42
CA VAL A 328 -32.07 1.08 -0.76
C VAL A 328 -31.36 2.20 -0.02
N ILE A 329 -31.27 3.41 -0.58
CA ILE A 329 -30.45 4.51 -0.07
C ILE A 329 -31.23 5.34 0.96
N GLY A 330 -32.13 6.24 0.52
CA GLY A 330 -32.96 7.07 1.39
C GLY A 330 -32.17 7.80 2.48
N ASP A 331 -32.41 7.45 3.75
CA ASP A 331 -31.78 8.10 4.91
C ASP A 331 -30.30 7.72 5.13
N ARG A 332 -29.78 6.73 4.39
CA ARG A 332 -28.35 6.41 4.32
C ARG A 332 -27.55 7.46 3.57
N SER A 333 -28.20 8.23 2.69
CA SER A 333 -27.60 9.40 2.06
C SER A 333 -27.79 10.65 2.92
N TYR A 334 -26.81 11.54 2.83
CA TYR A 334 -26.84 12.85 3.47
C TYR A 334 -27.89 13.80 2.89
N SER A 335 -28.10 13.75 1.57
CA SER A 335 -28.92 14.72 0.85
C SER A 335 -29.27 14.25 -0.56
N SER A 336 -30.27 14.89 -1.16
CA SER A 336 -30.48 14.87 -2.62
C SER A 336 -29.59 15.88 -3.36
N ASP A 337 -28.87 16.74 -2.63
CA ASP A 337 -27.87 17.68 -3.17
C ASP A 337 -26.46 17.06 -3.15
N ALA A 338 -25.89 16.84 -4.33
CA ALA A 338 -24.57 16.27 -4.54
C ALA A 338 -23.45 17.03 -3.81
N LYS A 339 -23.53 18.36 -3.71
CA LYS A 339 -22.51 19.17 -3.02
C LYS A 339 -22.54 18.94 -1.51
N LEU A 340 -23.74 18.81 -0.94
CA LEU A 340 -23.88 18.50 0.49
C LEU A 340 -23.44 17.06 0.78
N VAL A 341 -23.78 16.10 -0.08
CA VAL A 341 -23.30 14.71 0.03
C VAL A 341 -21.78 14.66 0.00
N SER A 342 -21.15 15.34 -0.95
CA SER A 342 -19.69 15.42 -1.05
C SER A 342 -19.06 16.01 0.22
N LYS A 343 -19.48 17.23 0.59
CA LYS A 343 -18.95 17.94 1.77
C LYS A 343 -19.10 17.13 3.05
N ALA A 344 -20.28 16.56 3.31
CA ALA A 344 -20.55 15.82 4.54
C ALA A 344 -19.84 14.46 4.54
N GLY A 345 -19.92 13.71 3.43
CA GLY A 345 -19.26 12.42 3.27
C GLY A 345 -17.75 12.50 3.47
N ILE A 346 -17.07 13.44 2.79
CA ILE A 346 -15.62 13.65 2.93
C ILE A 346 -15.25 13.99 4.37
N ARG A 347 -16.04 14.84 5.04
CA ARG A 347 -15.83 15.18 6.45
C ARG A 347 -15.97 13.95 7.36
N GLN A 348 -16.99 13.12 7.16
CA GLN A 348 -17.15 11.88 7.93
C GLN A 348 -15.96 10.94 7.69
N ALA A 349 -15.53 10.77 6.44
CA ALA A 349 -14.38 9.95 6.10
C ALA A 349 -13.08 10.44 6.78
N LYS A 350 -12.83 11.76 6.80
CA LYS A 350 -11.70 12.36 7.53
C LYS A 350 -11.80 12.14 9.04
N GLY A 351 -13.01 12.18 9.60
CA GLY A 351 -13.26 11.85 11.00
C GLY A 351 -12.86 10.41 11.33
N MET A 352 -13.28 9.43 10.51
CA MET A 352 -12.88 8.02 10.69
C MET A 352 -11.37 7.83 10.55
N LYS A 353 -10.77 8.45 9.53
CA LYS A 353 -9.31 8.43 9.32
C LYS A 353 -8.53 8.96 10.53
N SER A 354 -9.03 9.99 11.22
CA SER A 354 -8.39 10.53 12.43
C SER A 354 -8.31 9.52 13.58
N GLN A 355 -9.09 8.45 13.53
CA GLN A 355 -9.13 7.36 14.51
C GLN A 355 -8.51 6.08 13.97
N ARG A 356 -7.73 6.17 12.88
CA ARG A 356 -7.09 5.04 12.19
C ARG A 356 -8.07 3.97 11.69
N VAL A 357 -9.31 4.37 11.40
CA VAL A 357 -10.29 3.51 10.73
C VAL A 357 -10.36 3.91 9.26
N ILE A 358 -10.15 2.94 8.37
CA ILE A 358 -10.15 3.13 6.91
C ILE A 358 -11.59 3.37 6.44
N PRO A 359 -11.91 4.57 5.92
CA PRO A 359 -13.22 4.82 5.34
C PRO A 359 -13.29 4.23 3.92
N VAL A 360 -14.35 3.48 3.63
CA VAL A 360 -14.64 2.98 2.28
C VAL A 360 -15.86 3.71 1.73
N VAL A 361 -15.64 4.60 0.77
CA VAL A 361 -16.72 5.36 0.15
C VAL A 361 -17.53 4.48 -0.81
N LYS A 362 -18.86 4.58 -0.76
CA LYS A 362 -19.74 3.67 -1.51
C LYS A 362 -21.07 4.32 -1.95
N HIS A 363 -21.77 3.80 -2.96
CA HIS A 363 -21.41 2.66 -3.80
C HIS A 363 -21.08 3.19 -5.20
N PHE A 364 -19.80 3.21 -5.55
CA PHE A 364 -19.34 3.74 -6.83
C PHE A 364 -19.99 2.95 -7.98
N PRO A 365 -20.42 3.59 -9.09
CA PRO A 365 -20.35 5.03 -9.41
C PRO A 365 -21.56 5.87 -8.97
N GLY A 366 -22.42 5.36 -8.07
CA GLY A 366 -23.58 6.06 -7.53
C GLY A 366 -24.87 5.26 -7.67
N HIS A 367 -25.43 4.81 -6.55
CA HIS A 367 -26.64 3.98 -6.46
C HIS A 367 -27.92 4.80 -6.16
N GLY A 368 -27.77 6.08 -5.82
CA GLY A 368 -28.85 6.91 -5.29
C GLY A 368 -30.03 7.20 -6.22
N ASP A 369 -29.90 6.96 -7.53
CA ASP A 369 -31.00 7.13 -8.50
C ASP A 369 -31.66 5.81 -8.95
N THR A 370 -31.25 4.66 -8.40
CA THR A 370 -31.85 3.37 -8.80
C THR A 370 -33.29 3.22 -8.31
N SER A 371 -34.10 2.48 -9.08
CA SER A 371 -35.49 2.11 -8.70
C SER A 371 -35.63 0.63 -8.35
N VAL A 372 -34.53 -0.12 -8.36
CA VAL A 372 -34.45 -1.57 -8.14
C VAL A 372 -33.39 -1.82 -7.08
N ASP A 373 -33.67 -2.74 -6.17
CA ASP A 373 -32.73 -3.15 -5.12
C ASP A 373 -31.71 -4.17 -5.66
N SER A 374 -30.41 -3.86 -5.57
CA SER A 374 -29.32 -4.74 -6.00
C SER A 374 -29.22 -6.04 -5.18
N HIS A 375 -29.85 -6.12 -4.01
CA HIS A 375 -29.98 -7.38 -3.28
C HIS A 375 -30.94 -8.35 -3.98
N ILE A 376 -31.80 -7.85 -4.88
CA ILE A 376 -32.87 -8.61 -5.53
C ILE A 376 -32.58 -8.81 -7.01
N GLU A 377 -32.31 -7.72 -7.75
CA GLU A 377 -32.13 -7.67 -9.20
C GLU A 377 -31.12 -6.59 -9.62
N LEU A 378 -30.55 -6.70 -10.81
CA LEU A 378 -29.50 -5.79 -11.30
C LEU A 378 -30.07 -4.40 -11.67
N PRO A 379 -29.72 -3.32 -10.95
CA PRO A 379 -30.18 -1.97 -11.28
C PRO A 379 -29.47 -1.42 -12.52
N VAL A 380 -30.15 -0.55 -13.25
CA VAL A 380 -29.61 0.11 -14.46
C VAL A 380 -29.75 1.63 -14.33
N ILE A 381 -28.63 2.34 -14.42
CA ILE A 381 -28.57 3.79 -14.53
C ILE A 381 -28.46 4.17 -16.00
N ARG A 382 -29.43 4.97 -16.48
CA ARG A 382 -29.59 5.35 -17.91
C ARG A 382 -29.20 6.79 -18.21
N HIS A 383 -28.60 7.49 -17.25
CA HIS A 383 -28.21 8.89 -17.38
C HIS A 383 -27.05 9.09 -18.35
N THR A 384 -26.92 10.31 -18.87
CA THR A 384 -25.78 10.73 -19.69
C THR A 384 -24.52 10.87 -18.83
N LYS A 385 -23.33 10.81 -19.45
CA LYS A 385 -22.06 11.07 -18.76
C LYS A 385 -22.04 12.43 -18.08
N GLU A 386 -22.56 13.46 -18.73
CA GLU A 386 -22.65 14.82 -18.16
C GLU A 386 -23.49 14.84 -16.88
N ARG A 387 -24.64 14.15 -16.86
CA ARG A 387 -25.45 14.03 -15.64
C ARG A 387 -24.68 13.31 -14.53
N LEU A 388 -24.07 12.16 -14.87
CA LEU A 388 -23.27 11.37 -13.94
C LEU A 388 -22.14 12.19 -13.32
N GLN A 389 -21.39 12.94 -14.13
CA GLN A 389 -20.29 13.80 -13.68
C GLN A 389 -20.74 14.90 -12.71
N ASN A 390 -21.94 15.44 -12.90
CA ASN A 390 -22.45 16.57 -12.10
C ASN A 390 -23.24 16.16 -10.85
N VAL A 391 -23.67 14.89 -10.75
CA VAL A 391 -24.51 14.42 -9.63
C VAL A 391 -23.90 13.18 -8.98
N GLU A 392 -23.94 12.02 -9.63
CA GLU A 392 -23.58 10.74 -9.02
C GLU A 392 -22.07 10.61 -8.74
N LEU A 393 -21.22 11.08 -9.66
CA LEU A 393 -19.76 11.00 -9.56
C LEU A 393 -19.12 12.15 -8.80
N LEU A 394 -19.83 13.28 -8.62
CA LEU A 394 -19.27 14.48 -7.99
C LEU A 394 -18.72 14.17 -6.59
N PRO A 395 -19.46 13.50 -5.67
CA PRO A 395 -18.92 13.15 -4.36
C PRO A 395 -17.69 12.24 -4.40
N PHE A 396 -17.64 11.27 -5.32
CA PHE A 396 -16.50 10.36 -5.44
C PHE A 396 -15.26 11.08 -5.97
N LYS A 397 -15.42 11.92 -7.00
CA LYS A 397 -14.33 12.73 -7.55
C LYS A 397 -13.71 13.61 -6.48
N GLU A 398 -14.53 14.34 -5.72
CA GLU A 398 -14.04 15.21 -4.64
C GLU A 398 -13.41 14.38 -3.50
N ALA A 399 -13.96 13.21 -3.15
CA ALA A 399 -13.36 12.35 -2.14
C ALA A 399 -11.98 11.80 -2.56
N ILE A 400 -11.80 11.42 -3.82
CA ILE A 400 -10.52 10.98 -4.38
C ILE A 400 -9.49 12.13 -4.34
N GLN A 401 -9.88 13.34 -4.73
CA GLN A 401 -9.04 14.53 -4.65
C GLN A 401 -8.62 14.88 -3.22
N GLU A 402 -9.44 14.52 -2.24
CA GLU A 402 -9.19 14.71 -0.80
C GLU A 402 -8.43 13.53 -0.16
N GLY A 403 -7.92 12.60 -0.98
CA GLY A 403 -7.03 11.53 -0.54
C GLY A 403 -7.74 10.35 0.13
N ILE A 404 -8.93 9.98 -0.34
CA ILE A 404 -9.54 8.70 0.04
C ILE A 404 -8.70 7.54 -0.46
N ASN A 405 -8.61 6.48 0.34
CA ASN A 405 -7.73 5.34 0.06
C ASN A 405 -8.48 4.05 -0.29
N ALA A 406 -9.82 4.01 -0.14
CA ALA A 406 -10.64 2.85 -0.49
C ALA A 406 -12.00 3.24 -1.05
N VAL A 407 -12.43 2.55 -2.11
CA VAL A 407 -13.72 2.73 -2.80
C VAL A 407 -14.40 1.37 -2.95
N MET A 408 -15.68 1.29 -2.61
CA MET A 408 -16.51 0.14 -2.91
C MET A 408 -17.31 0.37 -4.20
N VAL A 409 -17.28 -0.59 -5.11
CA VAL A 409 -17.98 -0.56 -6.40
C VAL A 409 -19.23 -1.42 -6.32
N GLY A 410 -20.39 -0.80 -6.53
CA GLY A 410 -21.69 -1.45 -6.45
C GLY A 410 -22.02 -2.36 -7.64
N HIS A 411 -23.04 -3.18 -7.49
CA HIS A 411 -23.59 -4.02 -8.55
C HIS A 411 -24.72 -3.31 -9.32
N LEU A 412 -24.35 -2.45 -10.28
CA LEU A 412 -25.28 -1.75 -11.16
C LEU A 412 -24.71 -1.61 -12.58
N ILE A 413 -25.57 -1.59 -13.60
CA ILE A 413 -25.19 -1.22 -14.97
C ILE A 413 -25.22 0.29 -15.09
N VAL A 414 -24.17 0.89 -15.64
CA VAL A 414 -24.13 2.33 -15.95
C VAL A 414 -23.99 2.52 -17.45
N GLN A 415 -25.15 2.69 -18.10
CA GLN A 415 -25.30 2.54 -19.55
C GLN A 415 -24.37 3.47 -20.36
N ALA A 416 -24.05 4.65 -19.82
CA ALA A 416 -23.18 5.61 -20.47
C ALA A 416 -21.68 5.21 -20.50
N TYR A 417 -21.27 4.28 -19.65
CA TYR A 417 -19.89 3.76 -19.59
C TYR A 417 -19.81 2.32 -20.09
N ASP A 418 -20.70 1.47 -19.60
CA ASP A 418 -20.83 0.07 -20.03
C ASP A 418 -22.31 -0.36 -19.99
N PRO A 419 -22.93 -0.64 -21.15
CA PRO A 419 -24.35 -0.97 -21.23
C PRO A 419 -24.67 -2.42 -20.85
N LYS A 420 -23.66 -3.27 -20.59
CA LYS A 420 -23.86 -4.72 -20.39
C LYS A 420 -23.31 -5.21 -19.06
N THR A 421 -22.16 -4.70 -18.66
CA THR A 421 -21.42 -5.25 -17.52
C THR A 421 -21.74 -4.47 -16.24
N PRO A 422 -22.07 -5.13 -15.12
CA PRO A 422 -22.10 -4.51 -13.81
C PRO A 422 -20.80 -3.77 -13.48
N ALA A 423 -20.91 -2.60 -12.86
CA ALA A 423 -19.80 -1.73 -12.52
C ALA A 423 -18.68 -2.45 -11.75
N SER A 424 -19.05 -3.33 -10.82
CA SER A 424 -18.13 -4.12 -9.96
C SER A 424 -17.17 -5.04 -10.70
N PHE A 425 -17.36 -5.27 -12.00
CA PHE A 425 -16.40 -6.01 -12.83
C PHE A 425 -16.36 -5.48 -14.27
N SER A 426 -16.68 -4.21 -14.46
CA SER A 426 -16.62 -3.53 -15.76
C SER A 426 -15.29 -2.80 -15.91
N LYS A 427 -14.43 -3.24 -16.85
CA LYS A 427 -13.17 -2.55 -17.16
C LYS A 427 -13.36 -1.09 -17.59
N PRO A 428 -14.36 -0.71 -18.41
CA PRO A 428 -14.65 0.70 -18.68
C PRO A 428 -14.96 1.53 -17.43
N VAL A 429 -15.56 0.94 -16.39
CA VAL A 429 -15.90 1.66 -15.16
C VAL A 429 -14.75 1.68 -14.16
N ILE A 430 -14.10 0.55 -13.90
CA ILE A 430 -13.02 0.49 -12.90
C ILE A 430 -11.73 1.05 -13.49
N GLN A 431 -11.19 0.48 -14.57
CA GLN A 431 -9.99 1.00 -15.20
C GLN A 431 -10.26 2.36 -15.85
N GLY A 432 -11.21 2.43 -16.79
CA GLY A 432 -11.40 3.64 -17.61
C GLY A 432 -11.86 4.86 -16.82
N LEU A 433 -12.89 4.72 -15.96
CA LEU A 433 -13.44 5.84 -15.21
C LEU A 433 -12.73 6.06 -13.87
N LEU A 434 -12.65 5.04 -13.01
CA LEU A 434 -12.13 5.22 -11.65
C LEU A 434 -10.60 5.38 -11.60
N ARG A 435 -9.85 4.50 -12.25
CA ARG A 435 -8.38 4.54 -12.27
C ARG A 435 -7.87 5.63 -13.20
N ASP A 436 -8.34 5.67 -14.45
CA ASP A 436 -7.77 6.56 -15.49
C ASP A 436 -8.40 7.96 -15.46
N GLU A 437 -9.73 8.12 -15.53
CA GLU A 437 -10.35 9.46 -15.57
C GLU A 437 -10.30 10.17 -14.21
N LEU A 438 -10.56 9.45 -13.11
CA LEU A 438 -10.58 10.00 -11.75
C LEU A 438 -9.24 9.86 -11.01
N GLN A 439 -8.24 9.19 -11.59
CA GLN A 439 -6.88 9.07 -11.03
C GLN A 439 -6.86 8.43 -9.62
N PHE A 440 -7.77 7.50 -9.34
CA PHE A 440 -7.81 6.82 -8.05
C PHE A 440 -6.76 5.72 -7.98
N ASN A 441 -5.81 5.83 -7.05
CA ASN A 441 -4.74 4.84 -6.87
C ASN A 441 -4.90 3.93 -5.63
N GLY A 442 -5.96 4.12 -4.85
CA GLY A 442 -6.25 3.35 -3.63
C GLY A 442 -6.89 1.98 -3.90
N VAL A 443 -7.39 1.32 -2.85
CA VAL A 443 -7.99 -0.01 -2.93
C VAL A 443 -9.40 0.04 -3.51
N VAL A 444 -9.68 -0.78 -4.52
CA VAL A 444 -11.01 -0.99 -5.10
C VAL A 444 -11.59 -2.31 -4.59
N ILE A 445 -12.71 -2.22 -3.89
CA ILE A 445 -13.42 -3.35 -3.28
C ILE A 445 -14.74 -3.56 -4.02
N THR A 446 -15.11 -4.80 -4.33
CA THR A 446 -16.46 -5.08 -4.82
C THR A 446 -17.48 -4.92 -3.69
N ASP A 447 -18.72 -4.58 -4.03
CA ASP A 447 -19.85 -4.97 -3.17
C ASP A 447 -19.95 -6.51 -3.10
N ASP A 448 -20.77 -7.05 -2.20
CA ASP A 448 -20.75 -8.49 -1.90
C ASP A 448 -21.17 -9.34 -3.10
N LEU A 449 -20.23 -10.15 -3.63
CA LEU A 449 -20.38 -10.87 -4.90
C LEU A 449 -21.52 -11.90 -4.90
N ILE A 450 -22.02 -12.29 -3.74
CA ILE A 450 -23.15 -13.22 -3.63
C ILE A 450 -24.51 -12.52 -3.58
N MET A 451 -24.55 -11.18 -3.64
CA MET A 451 -25.81 -10.43 -3.74
C MET A 451 -26.61 -10.83 -4.98
N GLY A 452 -27.93 -10.72 -4.90
CA GLY A 452 -28.85 -11.21 -5.93
C GLY A 452 -28.60 -10.64 -7.33
N ALA A 453 -28.12 -9.40 -7.45
CA ALA A 453 -27.73 -8.82 -8.74
C ALA A 453 -26.65 -9.62 -9.47
N ILE A 454 -25.71 -10.22 -8.74
CA ILE A 454 -24.60 -11.00 -9.32
C ILE A 454 -24.88 -12.50 -9.22
N GLY A 455 -25.13 -13.01 -8.00
CA GLY A 455 -25.26 -14.45 -7.73
C GLY A 455 -26.36 -15.17 -8.52
N LYS A 456 -27.34 -14.45 -9.07
CA LYS A 456 -28.40 -15.03 -9.94
C LYS A 456 -28.06 -15.01 -11.43
N ASN A 457 -27.14 -14.15 -11.86
CA ASN A 457 -26.94 -13.79 -13.27
C ASN A 457 -25.54 -14.14 -13.80
N TYR A 458 -24.57 -14.35 -12.92
CA TYR A 458 -23.17 -14.56 -13.29
C TYR A 458 -22.56 -15.72 -12.49
N SER A 459 -21.61 -16.42 -13.10
CA SER A 459 -20.68 -17.29 -12.38
C SER A 459 -19.83 -16.43 -11.46
N ILE A 460 -19.72 -16.80 -10.18
CA ILE A 460 -18.92 -16.04 -9.21
C ILE A 460 -17.44 -16.03 -9.59
N GLY A 461 -16.92 -17.15 -10.12
CA GLY A 461 -15.54 -17.23 -10.60
C GLY A 461 -15.28 -16.28 -11.76
N ASP A 462 -16.19 -16.24 -12.74
CA ASP A 462 -16.05 -15.33 -13.89
C ASP A 462 -16.15 -13.86 -13.45
N ALA A 463 -17.07 -13.54 -12.54
CA ALA A 463 -17.23 -12.19 -11.99
C ALA A 463 -15.98 -11.76 -11.20
N ALA A 464 -15.38 -12.66 -10.42
CA ALA A 464 -14.14 -12.44 -9.70
C ALA A 464 -12.97 -12.16 -10.65
N ILE A 465 -12.74 -13.03 -11.64
CA ILE A 465 -11.69 -12.86 -12.66
C ILE A 465 -11.87 -11.52 -13.37
N GLN A 466 -13.09 -11.21 -13.83
CA GLN A 466 -13.38 -9.95 -14.52
C GLN A 466 -13.15 -8.72 -13.64
N SER A 467 -13.48 -8.79 -12.34
CA SER A 467 -13.21 -7.70 -11.39
C SER A 467 -11.72 -7.41 -11.27
N ILE A 468 -10.90 -8.46 -11.09
CA ILE A 468 -9.44 -8.31 -10.98
C ILE A 468 -8.84 -7.76 -12.29
N LEU A 469 -9.27 -8.29 -13.45
CA LEU A 469 -8.85 -7.80 -14.77
C LEU A 469 -9.32 -6.37 -15.07
N ALA A 470 -10.43 -5.95 -14.47
CA ALA A 470 -10.95 -4.60 -14.58
C ALA A 470 -10.19 -3.58 -13.72
N GLY A 471 -9.31 -4.02 -12.82
CA GLY A 471 -8.54 -3.16 -11.92
C GLY A 471 -9.04 -3.15 -10.47
N GLY A 472 -9.94 -4.07 -10.11
CA GLY A 472 -10.36 -4.31 -8.73
C GLY A 472 -9.28 -5.01 -7.91
N ASP A 473 -9.26 -4.78 -6.60
CA ASP A 473 -8.22 -5.30 -5.70
C ASP A 473 -8.76 -6.23 -4.61
N ILE A 474 -9.97 -6.03 -4.09
CA ILE A 474 -10.58 -6.92 -3.09
C ILE A 474 -11.95 -7.41 -3.57
N LEU A 475 -12.14 -8.72 -3.49
CA LEU A 475 -13.38 -9.44 -3.75
C LEU A 475 -14.06 -9.72 -2.41
N LEU A 476 -15.21 -9.09 -2.19
CA LEU A 476 -16.02 -9.28 -0.99
C LEU A 476 -16.94 -10.49 -1.16
N VAL A 477 -16.82 -11.47 -0.25
CA VAL A 477 -17.68 -12.66 -0.17
C VAL A 477 -18.16 -12.84 1.28
N GLY A 478 -19.27 -12.18 1.62
CA GLY A 478 -19.65 -11.88 3.01
C GLY A 478 -20.46 -12.94 3.75
N HIS A 479 -20.89 -14.02 3.11
CA HIS A 479 -21.73 -15.03 3.77
C HIS A 479 -21.15 -16.44 3.70
N ASP A 480 -21.42 -17.17 2.62
CA ASP A 480 -21.07 -18.60 2.55
C ASP A 480 -19.61 -18.84 2.17
N TYR A 481 -19.06 -19.96 2.63
CA TYR A 481 -17.66 -20.34 2.41
C TYR A 481 -17.41 -21.03 1.07
N GLN A 482 -18.39 -21.74 0.51
CA GLN A 482 -18.22 -22.40 -0.78
C GLN A 482 -17.92 -21.39 -1.91
N PRO A 483 -18.63 -20.25 -2.01
CA PRO A 483 -18.29 -19.22 -2.99
C PRO A 483 -16.85 -18.68 -2.85
N VAL A 484 -16.28 -18.64 -1.65
CA VAL A 484 -14.87 -18.25 -1.44
C VAL A 484 -13.94 -19.24 -2.13
N THR A 485 -14.16 -20.54 -1.91
CA THR A 485 -13.40 -21.62 -2.55
C THR A 485 -13.52 -21.58 -4.07
N ASP A 486 -14.73 -21.31 -4.58
CA ASP A 486 -14.99 -21.23 -6.02
C ASP A 486 -14.24 -20.06 -6.66
N VAL A 487 -14.20 -18.90 -5.98
CA VAL A 487 -13.41 -17.73 -6.40
C VAL A 487 -11.93 -18.04 -6.43
N LEU A 488 -11.37 -18.60 -5.34
CA LEU A 488 -9.94 -18.94 -5.27
C LEU A 488 -9.54 -19.92 -6.38
N THR A 489 -10.35 -20.97 -6.58
CA THR A 489 -10.14 -21.95 -7.65
C THR A 489 -10.13 -21.28 -9.03
N ALA A 490 -11.07 -20.37 -9.28
CA ALA A 490 -11.13 -19.64 -10.54
C ALA A 490 -9.89 -18.74 -10.76
N LEU A 491 -9.42 -18.06 -9.71
CA LEU A 491 -8.22 -17.22 -9.79
C LEU A 491 -6.95 -18.05 -10.05
N HIS A 492 -6.81 -19.21 -9.39
CA HIS A 492 -5.72 -20.14 -9.68
C HIS A 492 -5.73 -20.61 -11.13
N ASN A 493 -6.88 -21.09 -11.63
CA ASN A 493 -6.98 -21.53 -13.02
C ASN A 493 -6.67 -20.39 -13.99
N ALA A 494 -7.13 -19.16 -13.71
CA ALA A 494 -6.85 -18.01 -14.54
C ALA A 494 -5.36 -17.60 -14.56
N LEU A 495 -4.62 -17.85 -13.48
CA LEU A 495 -3.17 -17.70 -13.44
C LEU A 495 -2.47 -18.78 -14.25
N ASP A 496 -2.85 -20.05 -14.06
CA ASP A 496 -2.28 -21.20 -14.77
C ASP A 496 -2.48 -21.08 -16.30
N GLU A 497 -3.62 -20.52 -16.71
CA GLU A 497 -3.96 -20.25 -18.12
C GLU A 497 -3.32 -18.97 -18.67
N GLY A 498 -2.72 -18.13 -17.82
CA GLY A 498 -2.16 -16.82 -18.19
C GLY A 498 -3.22 -15.75 -18.50
N THR A 499 -4.49 -15.99 -18.15
CA THR A 499 -5.58 -15.02 -18.24
C THR A 499 -5.35 -13.85 -17.29
N ILE A 500 -4.88 -14.13 -16.08
CA ILE A 500 -4.39 -13.13 -15.11
C ILE A 500 -2.87 -13.30 -14.98
N THR A 501 -2.13 -12.19 -14.94
CA THR A 501 -0.69 -12.22 -14.69
C THR A 501 -0.40 -12.05 -13.20
N GLU A 502 0.70 -12.63 -12.72
CA GLU A 502 1.19 -12.37 -11.36
C GLU A 502 1.42 -10.87 -11.11
N GLN A 503 1.92 -10.13 -12.10
CA GLN A 503 2.07 -8.69 -11.99
C GLN A 503 0.74 -7.98 -11.66
N ARG A 504 -0.38 -8.42 -12.27
CA ARG A 504 -1.70 -7.86 -11.94
C ARG A 504 -2.11 -8.16 -10.50
N ILE A 505 -1.78 -9.34 -9.98
CA ILE A 505 -2.00 -9.68 -8.57
C ILE A 505 -1.13 -8.80 -7.66
N ASN A 506 0.17 -8.71 -7.93
CA ASN A 506 1.11 -7.91 -7.17
C ASN A 506 0.69 -6.42 -7.09
N GLN A 507 0.12 -5.88 -8.17
CA GLN A 507 -0.44 -4.52 -8.16
C GLN A 507 -1.57 -4.34 -7.14
N SER A 508 -2.47 -5.32 -7.02
CA SER A 508 -3.55 -5.29 -6.04
C SER A 508 -3.01 -5.45 -4.62
N VAL A 509 -2.10 -6.42 -4.41
CA VAL A 509 -1.47 -6.66 -3.10
C VAL A 509 -0.72 -5.43 -2.62
N GLU A 510 0.03 -4.75 -3.50
CA GLU A 510 0.74 -3.51 -3.16
C GLU A 510 -0.22 -2.43 -2.64
N ARG A 511 -1.35 -2.19 -3.31
CA ARG A 511 -2.36 -1.22 -2.84
C ARG A 511 -2.93 -1.61 -1.47
N ILE A 512 -3.19 -2.89 -1.27
CA ILE A 512 -3.72 -3.43 -0.02
C ILE A 512 -2.73 -3.21 1.12
N LEU A 513 -1.46 -3.56 0.93
CA LEU A 513 -0.41 -3.40 1.94
C LEU A 513 -0.13 -1.92 2.23
N LEU A 514 -0.11 -1.06 1.21
CA LEU A 514 0.03 0.40 1.37
C LEU A 514 -1.06 0.95 2.28
N VAL A 515 -2.33 0.54 2.07
CA VAL A 515 -3.44 1.00 2.93
C VAL A 515 -3.33 0.45 4.35
N LYS A 516 -2.94 -0.82 4.52
CA LYS A 516 -2.70 -1.40 5.87
C LYS A 516 -1.64 -0.61 6.63
N GLN A 517 -0.53 -0.31 5.98
CA GLN A 517 0.58 0.43 6.58
C GLN A 517 0.22 1.89 6.87
N GLN A 518 -0.42 2.58 5.92
CA GLN A 518 -0.81 3.99 6.07
C GLN A 518 -1.76 4.22 7.26
N TYR A 519 -2.56 3.21 7.60
CA TYR A 519 -3.49 3.27 8.73
C TYR A 519 -2.96 2.57 9.99
N GLU A 520 -1.70 2.14 9.99
CA GLU A 520 -1.06 1.41 11.09
C GLU A 520 -1.93 0.22 11.55
N VAL A 521 -2.48 -0.53 10.60
CA VAL A 521 -3.31 -1.70 10.90
C VAL A 521 -2.45 -2.73 11.64
N ASP A 522 -2.98 -3.27 12.73
CA ASP A 522 -2.32 -4.31 13.53
C ASP A 522 -3.29 -5.40 13.97
N ASP A 523 -2.73 -6.55 14.31
CA ASP A 523 -3.43 -7.67 14.94
C ASP A 523 -3.19 -7.73 16.45
N LEU A 524 -2.91 -6.59 17.09
CA LEU A 524 -2.76 -6.54 18.54
C LEU A 524 -4.13 -6.69 19.23
N PRO A 525 -4.24 -7.53 20.26
CA PRO A 525 -5.50 -7.76 20.94
C PRO A 525 -5.93 -6.53 21.74
N HIS A 526 -7.23 -6.34 21.84
CA HIS A 526 -7.84 -5.25 22.61
C HIS A 526 -8.40 -5.77 23.93
N GLU A 527 -8.13 -5.07 25.04
CA GLU A 527 -8.48 -5.57 26.39
C GLU A 527 -9.92 -5.23 26.82
N LYS A 528 -10.40 -4.02 26.50
CA LYS A 528 -11.70 -3.52 26.96
C LYS A 528 -12.28 -2.45 26.03
N VAL A 529 -13.60 -2.32 26.08
CA VAL A 529 -14.37 -1.26 25.44
C VAL A 529 -14.99 -0.37 26.51
N ASP A 530 -14.76 0.93 26.46
CA ASP A 530 -15.40 1.90 27.37
C ASP A 530 -16.80 2.28 26.86
N VAL A 531 -17.79 1.46 27.23
CA VAL A 531 -19.18 1.62 26.80
C VAL A 531 -19.79 2.94 27.31
N GLU A 532 -19.43 3.37 28.52
CA GLU A 532 -19.99 4.59 29.12
C GLU A 532 -19.53 5.81 28.35
N GLU A 533 -18.24 5.88 28.02
CA GLU A 533 -17.65 6.97 27.27
C GLU A 533 -18.23 7.05 25.84
N LEU A 534 -18.27 5.95 25.11
CA LEU A 534 -18.82 5.92 23.75
C LEU A 534 -20.29 6.35 23.72
N ASN A 535 -21.07 5.94 24.73
CA ASN A 535 -22.47 6.33 24.86
C ASN A 535 -22.64 7.80 25.28
N ARG A 536 -21.74 8.34 26.11
CA ARG A 536 -21.72 9.77 26.46
C ARG A 536 -21.46 10.62 25.21
N LEU A 537 -20.40 10.32 24.46
CA LEU A 537 -20.06 11.01 23.21
C LEU A 537 -21.19 10.94 22.19
N THR A 538 -21.86 9.79 22.09
CA THR A 538 -23.03 9.63 21.20
C THR A 538 -24.17 10.55 21.61
N LYS A 539 -24.49 10.66 22.90
CA LYS A 539 -25.55 11.58 23.39
C LYS A 539 -25.19 13.03 23.10
N GLU A 540 -23.94 13.41 23.29
CA GLU A 540 -23.45 14.77 23.01
C GLU A 540 -23.61 15.13 21.54
N LEU A 541 -23.19 14.24 20.63
CA LEU A 541 -23.41 14.43 19.20
C LEU A 541 -24.91 14.52 18.86
N LEU A 542 -25.74 13.63 19.42
CA LEU A 542 -27.18 13.65 19.17
C LEU A 542 -27.84 14.96 19.63
N ASN A 543 -27.36 15.59 20.71
CA ASN A 543 -27.83 16.88 21.18
C ASN A 543 -27.44 18.03 20.24
N LYS A 544 -26.25 17.98 19.63
CA LYS A 544 -25.81 18.96 18.62
C LYS A 544 -26.61 18.87 17.31
N LEU A 545 -27.24 17.73 17.03
CA LEU A 545 -28.03 17.47 15.82
C LEU A 545 -29.54 17.73 16.00
N GLN A 546 -29.96 18.27 17.15
CA GLN A 546 -31.31 18.78 17.37
C GLN A 546 -31.40 20.23 16.89
#